data_AF-A0A6F9A674-F1
#
_entry.id   AF-A0A6F9A674-F1
#
_cell.length_a   1.000
_cell.length_b   1.000
_cell.length_c   1.000
_cell.angle_alpha   90.00
_cell.angle_beta   90.00
_cell.angle_gamma   90.00
#
_symmetry.space_group_name_H-M   'P 1'
#
loop_
_entity.id
_entity.type
_entity.pdbx_description
1 polymer ?
#
loop_
_entity_poly.entity_id
_entity_poly.type
_entity_poly.pdbx_seq_one_letter_code
_entity_poly.pdbx_strand_id
1 'polypeptide(L)'
;SSLSKASPCSEPGKPCNPCLDAAKACNLNETCKRQRSNYIAICNKPSQPSLANQEPCSRKRCHKALRQFFERVQWELSYPLLFCSCPDQACAERRRQTIVPACSHQEKHRPSCLELRRTCRSDALCR
;
A
#
# COMPACT_ATOMS: atom_id res chain seq x y z
N SER A 1 26.77 0.69 10.03
CA SER A 1 25.96 1.92 10.14
C SER A 1 24.75 1.65 11.01
N SER A 2 24.72 2.27 12.19
CA SER A 2 23.70 2.07 13.20
C SER A 2 22.39 2.74 12.75
N LEU A 3 21.43 1.93 12.28
CA LEU A 3 20.04 2.38 12.19
C LEU A 3 19.53 2.47 13.63
N SER A 4 19.45 3.68 14.15
CA SER A 4 18.82 4.01 15.43
C SER A 4 17.43 3.38 15.46
N LYS A 5 17.30 2.28 16.21
CA LYS A 5 16.05 1.58 16.47
C LYS A 5 15.19 2.51 17.33
N ALA A 6 14.49 3.46 16.70
CA ALA A 6 13.38 4.13 17.33
C ALA A 6 12.31 3.05 17.58
N SER A 7 12.26 2.54 18.81
CA SER A 7 11.24 1.59 19.24
C SER A 7 9.88 2.26 19.07
N PRO A 8 8.96 1.77 18.20
CA PRO A 8 7.77 2.53 17.80
C PRO A 8 6.68 2.69 18.88
N CYS A 9 6.97 2.43 20.15
CA CYS A 9 5.96 2.30 21.20
C CYS A 9 6.47 2.92 22.51
N SER A 10 6.54 4.25 22.57
CA SER A 10 7.08 4.99 23.71
C SER A 10 6.06 5.32 24.81
N GLU A 11 4.79 4.95 24.66
CA GLU A 11 3.72 5.38 25.58
C GLU A 11 3.26 4.25 26.50
N PRO A 12 3.54 4.32 27.82
CA PRO A 12 3.03 3.35 28.79
C PRO A 12 1.49 3.40 28.85
N GLY A 13 0.84 2.23 28.73
CA GLY A 13 -0.61 2.08 28.86
C GLY A 13 -1.42 2.13 27.55
N LYS A 14 -0.80 2.38 26.39
CA LYS A 14 -1.48 2.27 25.08
C LYS A 14 -1.14 0.96 24.35
N PRO A 15 -2.11 0.30 23.68
CA PRO A 15 -1.81 -0.84 22.83
C PRO A 15 -0.89 -0.41 21.68
N CYS A 16 0.30 -1.02 21.64
CA CYS A 16 1.36 -0.78 20.67
C CYS A 16 0.97 -1.34 19.30
N ASN A 17 0.81 -0.47 18.29
CA ASN A 17 0.56 -0.88 16.90
C ASN A 17 1.47 -0.09 15.95
N PRO A 18 2.64 -0.64 15.58
CA PRO A 18 3.61 0.06 14.75
C PRO A 18 3.06 0.53 13.40
N CYS A 19 2.11 -0.20 12.80
CA CYS A 19 1.47 0.20 11.55
C CYS A 19 0.50 1.38 11.74
N LEU A 20 -0.15 1.48 12.89
CA LEU A 20 -0.97 2.63 13.24
C LEU A 20 -0.09 3.86 13.47
N ASP A 21 1.05 3.72 14.14
CA ASP A 21 1.96 4.83 14.40
C ASP A 21 2.65 5.30 13.11
N ALA A 22 3.03 4.39 12.21
CA ALA A 22 3.45 4.74 10.85
C ALA A 22 2.36 5.52 10.09
N ALA A 23 1.10 5.09 10.22
CA ALA A 23 -0.03 5.79 9.62
C ALA A 23 -0.22 7.20 10.19
N LYS A 24 -0.03 7.40 11.50
CA LYS A 24 -0.06 8.72 12.13
C LYS A 24 1.09 9.59 11.63
N ALA A 25 2.32 9.08 11.59
CA ALA A 25 3.47 9.81 11.10
C ALA A 25 3.28 10.30 9.65
N CYS A 26 2.76 9.43 8.76
CA CYS A 26 2.40 9.84 7.41
C CYS A 26 1.32 10.92 7.38
N ASN A 27 0.31 10.83 8.25
CA ASN A 27 -0.78 11.81 8.31
C ASN A 27 -0.34 13.18 8.85
N LEU A 28 0.76 13.26 9.60
CA LEU A 28 1.37 14.52 10.05
C LEU A 28 2.24 15.18 8.97
N ASN A 29 2.61 14.46 7.91
CA ASN A 29 3.35 15.00 6.77
C ASN A 29 2.40 15.29 5.60
N GLU A 30 2.28 16.55 5.20
CA GLU A 30 1.32 16.97 4.17
C GLU A 30 1.52 16.27 2.81
N THR A 31 2.77 16.01 2.42
CA THR A 31 3.06 15.28 1.18
C THR A 31 2.60 13.82 1.29
N CYS A 32 2.94 13.13 2.38
CA CYS A 32 2.53 11.74 2.59
C CYS A 32 1.02 11.61 2.70
N LYS A 33 0.37 12.43 3.53
CA LYS A 33 -1.09 12.51 3.66
C LYS A 33 -1.78 12.72 2.32
N ARG A 34 -1.34 13.71 1.52
CA ARG A 34 -1.93 14.01 0.22
C ARG A 34 -1.76 12.86 -0.78
N GLN A 35 -0.55 12.31 -0.92
CA GLN A 35 -0.31 11.19 -1.84
C GLN A 35 -1.07 9.94 -1.40
N ARG A 36 -1.17 9.70 -0.08
CA ARG A 36 -1.90 8.58 0.50
C ARG A 36 -3.39 8.66 0.18
N SER A 37 -4.01 9.79 0.47
CA SER A 37 -5.42 10.03 0.16
C SER A 37 -5.70 9.89 -1.34
N ASN A 38 -4.78 10.35 -2.19
CA ASN A 38 -4.93 10.26 -3.64
C ASN A 38 -4.99 8.81 -4.15
N TYR A 39 -4.03 7.95 -3.76
CA TYR A 39 -4.08 6.56 -4.23
C TYR A 39 -5.28 5.80 -3.64
N ILE A 40 -5.64 6.05 -2.37
CA ILE A 40 -6.81 5.43 -1.74
C ILE A 40 -8.08 5.80 -2.49
N ALA A 41 -8.28 7.07 -2.81
CA ALA A 41 -9.44 7.55 -3.56
C ALA A 41 -9.53 6.93 -4.96
N ILE A 42 -8.40 6.76 -5.64
CA ILE A 42 -8.35 6.13 -6.97
C ILE A 42 -8.62 4.63 -6.89
N CYS A 43 -8.01 3.91 -5.95
CA CYS A 43 -8.11 2.46 -5.83
C CYS A 43 -9.49 2.00 -5.29
N ASN A 44 -10.16 2.82 -4.49
CA ASN A 44 -11.52 2.53 -3.99
C ASN A 44 -12.62 2.99 -4.94
N LYS A 45 -12.29 3.74 -6.02
CA LYS A 45 -13.30 4.21 -6.98
C LYS A 45 -13.73 3.05 -7.88
N PRO A 46 -15.03 2.70 -7.93
CA PRO A 46 -15.52 1.66 -8.81
C PRO A 46 -15.32 2.04 -10.29
N SER A 47 -15.12 1.02 -11.12
CA SER A 47 -15.16 1.13 -12.58
C SER A 47 -16.51 1.72 -13.03
N GLN A 48 -16.53 2.56 -14.07
CA GLN A 48 -17.78 3.14 -14.60
C GLN A 48 -18.78 2.05 -14.99
N PRO A 49 -20.10 2.22 -14.76
CA PRO A 49 -21.11 1.20 -15.00
C PRO A 49 -21.40 1.04 -16.51
N SER A 50 -20.70 0.12 -17.15
CA SER A 50 -21.03 -0.42 -18.46
C SER A 50 -20.63 -1.90 -18.50
N LEU A 51 -21.65 -2.76 -18.53
CA LEU A 51 -21.65 -4.21 -18.76
C LEU A 51 -21.21 -5.18 -17.64
N ALA A 52 -21.89 -6.32 -17.61
CA ALA A 52 -22.05 -7.30 -16.53
C ALA A 52 -20.80 -8.16 -16.16
N ASN A 53 -19.58 -7.62 -16.22
CA ASN A 53 -18.37 -8.39 -15.94
C ASN A 53 -17.23 -7.62 -15.23
N GLN A 54 -17.57 -6.56 -14.49
CA GLN A 54 -16.60 -5.53 -14.11
C GLN A 54 -15.56 -5.94 -13.05
N GLU A 55 -14.35 -5.41 -13.26
CA GLU A 55 -13.32 -5.29 -12.24
C GLU A 55 -13.76 -4.31 -11.14
N PRO A 56 -13.41 -4.57 -9.87
CA PRO A 56 -13.85 -3.77 -8.71
C PRO A 56 -13.35 -2.32 -8.74
N CYS A 57 -12.33 -2.03 -9.54
CA CYS A 57 -11.72 -0.72 -9.69
C CYS A 57 -10.96 -0.63 -11.02
N SER A 58 -10.48 0.56 -11.40
CA SER A 58 -9.48 0.70 -12.46
C SER A 58 -8.08 0.33 -11.95
N ARG A 59 -7.71 -0.95 -12.06
CA ARG A 59 -6.40 -1.48 -11.59
C ARG A 59 -5.21 -0.71 -12.14
N LYS A 60 -5.22 -0.38 -13.45
CA LYS A 60 -4.18 0.42 -14.11
C LYS A 60 -4.00 1.81 -13.47
N ARG A 61 -5.09 2.51 -13.13
CA ARG A 61 -5.04 3.82 -12.47
C ARG A 61 -4.57 3.70 -11.03
N CYS A 62 -5.03 2.68 -10.31
CA CYS A 62 -4.59 2.38 -8.94
C CYS A 62 -3.07 2.11 -8.89
N HIS A 63 -2.55 1.23 -9.75
CA HIS A 63 -1.11 0.96 -9.84
C HIS A 63 -0.29 2.20 -10.17
N LYS A 64 -0.77 3.06 -11.08
CA LYS A 64 -0.10 4.34 -11.37
C LYS A 64 -0.04 5.25 -10.14
N ALA A 65 -1.14 5.36 -9.39
CA ALA A 65 -1.19 6.18 -8.18
C ALA A 65 -0.31 5.62 -7.05
N LEU A 66 -0.27 4.29 -6.88
CA LEU A 66 0.62 3.62 -5.93
C LEU A 66 2.09 3.85 -6.27
N ARG A 67 2.49 3.74 -7.54
CA ARG A 67 3.86 4.07 -7.97
C ARG A 67 4.22 5.52 -7.64
N GLN A 68 3.32 6.46 -7.94
CA GLN A 68 3.52 7.88 -7.60
C GLN A 68 3.63 8.11 -6.08
N PHE A 69 2.91 7.35 -5.26
CA PHE A 69 3.05 7.42 -3.80
C PHE A 69 4.47 7.04 -3.37
N PHE A 70 4.97 5.88 -3.81
CA PHE A 70 6.31 5.41 -3.42
C PHE A 70 7.46 6.21 -4.04
N GLU A 71 7.24 6.84 -5.19
CA GLU A 71 8.22 7.73 -5.82
C GLU A 71 8.31 9.09 -5.11
N ARG A 72 7.18 9.63 -4.64
CA ARG A 72 7.10 11.01 -4.11
C ARG A 72 7.18 11.10 -2.59
N VAL A 73 6.88 10.03 -1.87
CA VAL A 73 6.93 9.99 -0.41
C VAL A 73 8.27 9.43 0.03
N GLN A 74 8.94 10.17 0.90
CA GLN A 74 10.22 9.78 1.51
C GLN A 74 10.13 8.38 2.12
N TRP A 75 11.20 7.59 1.98
CA TRP A 75 11.20 6.17 2.38
C TRP A 75 11.00 6.00 3.89
N GLU A 76 11.43 6.97 4.70
CA GLU A 76 11.23 7.04 6.15
C GLU A 76 9.75 7.06 6.55
N LEU A 77 8.86 7.50 5.65
CA LEU A 77 7.41 7.50 5.88
C LEU A 77 6.70 6.36 5.14
N SER A 78 7.16 6.00 3.94
CA SER A 78 6.48 4.97 3.13
C SER A 78 6.83 3.54 3.57
N TYR A 79 8.06 3.27 3.99
CA TYR A 79 8.50 1.92 4.36
C TYR A 79 7.86 1.44 5.67
N PRO A 80 7.74 2.27 6.72
CA PRO A 80 7.04 1.84 7.94
C PRO A 80 5.57 1.46 7.71
N LEU A 81 4.90 2.01 6.68
CA LEU A 81 3.52 1.61 6.33
C LEU A 81 3.44 0.21 5.72
N LEU A 82 4.49 -0.23 5.02
CA LEU A 82 4.56 -1.53 4.35
C LEU A 82 5.18 -2.62 5.22
N PHE A 83 6.19 -2.26 6.01
CA PHE A 83 7.09 -3.20 6.67
C PHE A 83 7.06 -3.11 8.21
N CYS A 84 6.10 -2.37 8.79
CA CYS A 84 5.86 -2.40 10.22
C CYS A 84 5.73 -3.84 10.75
N SER A 85 6.36 -4.14 11.89
CA SER A 85 6.15 -5.41 12.61
C SER A 85 4.78 -5.41 13.27
N CYS A 86 4.13 -6.57 13.34
CA CYS A 86 2.79 -6.69 13.92
C CYS A 86 2.73 -7.72 15.04
N PRO A 87 2.22 -7.34 16.23
CA PRO A 87 2.03 -8.26 17.34
C PRO A 87 0.72 -9.07 17.22
N ASP A 88 -0.25 -8.57 16.46
CA ASP A 88 -1.58 -9.14 16.34
C ASP A 88 -2.13 -9.12 14.91
N GLN A 89 -3.27 -9.80 14.72
CA GLN A 89 -3.96 -9.91 13.44
C GLN A 89 -4.51 -8.57 12.94
N ALA A 90 -4.94 -7.68 13.85
CA ALA A 90 -5.49 -6.38 13.48
C ALA A 90 -4.41 -5.47 12.87
N CYS A 91 -3.21 -5.47 13.43
CA CYS A 91 -2.03 -4.84 12.84
C CYS A 91 -1.67 -5.47 11.50
N ALA A 92 -1.62 -6.81 11.43
CA ALA A 92 -1.27 -7.51 10.19
C ALA A 92 -2.25 -7.18 9.05
N GLU A 93 -3.54 -7.07 9.37
CA GLU A 93 -4.57 -6.65 8.41
C GLU A 93 -4.40 -5.19 8.01
N ARG A 94 -4.10 -4.28 8.95
CA ARG A 94 -3.76 -2.88 8.62
C ARG A 94 -2.60 -2.79 7.64
N ARG A 95 -1.54 -3.56 7.86
CA ARG A 95 -0.38 -3.65 6.96
C ARG A 95 -0.76 -4.18 5.58
N ARG A 96 -1.57 -5.24 5.54
CA ARG A 96 -2.08 -5.84 4.29
C ARG A 96 -2.91 -4.84 3.48
N GLN A 97 -3.68 -3.99 4.14
CA GLN A 97 -4.55 -3.00 3.51
C GLN A 97 -3.81 -1.77 2.97
N THR A 98 -2.52 -1.57 3.28
CA THR A 98 -1.74 -0.39 2.86
C THR A 98 -1.83 -0.10 1.36
N ILE A 99 -1.88 -1.14 0.51
CA ILE A 99 -1.93 -1.02 -0.95
C ILE A 99 -3.31 -1.27 -1.56
N VAL A 100 -4.38 -1.36 -0.76
CA VAL A 100 -5.75 -1.68 -1.24
C VAL A 100 -5.78 -2.98 -2.06
N PRO A 101 -5.49 -4.14 -1.46
CA PRO A 101 -5.27 -5.39 -2.18
C PRO A 101 -6.48 -5.87 -2.98
N ALA A 102 -7.71 -5.50 -2.59
CA ALA A 102 -8.92 -5.82 -3.33
C ALA A 102 -8.93 -5.24 -4.77
N CYS A 103 -8.17 -4.16 -4.99
CA CYS A 103 -8.02 -3.51 -6.27
C CYS A 103 -6.66 -3.80 -6.91
N SER A 104 -5.58 -3.65 -6.12
CA SER A 104 -4.21 -3.64 -6.65
C SER A 104 -3.56 -5.01 -6.78
N HIS A 105 -4.05 -6.03 -6.08
CA HIS A 105 -3.36 -7.32 -5.97
C HIS A 105 -4.27 -8.51 -6.28
N GLN A 106 -5.43 -8.60 -5.63
CA GLN A 106 -6.36 -9.71 -5.81
C GLN A 106 -6.90 -9.74 -7.25
N GLU A 107 -6.86 -10.92 -7.87
CA GLU A 107 -7.36 -11.18 -9.22
C GLU A 107 -8.26 -12.41 -9.18
N LYS A 108 -9.27 -12.46 -10.07
CA LYS A 108 -10.17 -13.61 -10.21
C LYS A 108 -9.41 -14.85 -10.67
N HIS A 109 -8.47 -14.67 -11.60
CA HIS A 109 -7.56 -15.70 -12.07
C HIS A 109 -6.17 -15.42 -11.53
N ARG A 110 -5.51 -16.44 -10.97
CA ARG A 110 -4.14 -16.33 -10.45
C ARG A 110 -3.19 -17.03 -11.42
N PRO A 111 -2.53 -16.30 -12.35
CA PRO A 111 -1.52 -16.88 -13.22
C PRO A 111 -0.34 -17.42 -12.41
N SER A 112 0.44 -18.34 -12.98
CA SER A 112 1.65 -18.85 -12.35
C SER A 112 2.72 -17.76 -12.22
N CYS A 113 3.65 -17.94 -11.27
CA CYS A 113 4.75 -16.99 -11.09
C CYS A 113 5.63 -16.85 -12.35
N LEU A 114 5.74 -17.91 -13.17
CA LEU A 114 6.50 -17.87 -14.42
C LEU A 114 5.80 -17.04 -15.50
N GLU A 115 4.46 -17.11 -15.57
CA GLU A 115 3.66 -16.26 -16.46
C GLU A 115 3.74 -14.80 -16.03
N LEU A 116 3.55 -14.51 -14.74
CA LEU A 116 3.72 -13.16 -14.19
C LEU A 116 5.11 -12.59 -14.51
N ARG A 117 6.16 -13.40 -14.38
CA ARG A 117 7.53 -13.01 -14.74
C ARG A 117 7.66 -12.68 -16.23
N ARG A 118 7.05 -13.46 -17.13
CA ARG A 118 7.06 -13.18 -18.58
C ARG A 118 6.33 -11.87 -18.88
N THR A 119 5.16 -11.65 -18.28
CA THR A 119 4.41 -10.40 -18.41
C THR A 119 5.23 -9.20 -17.95
N CYS A 120 5.84 -9.28 -16.76
CA CYS A 120 6.68 -8.21 -16.21
C CYS A 120 7.88 -7.88 -17.13
N ARG A 121 8.55 -8.89 -17.69
CA ARG A 121 9.69 -8.67 -18.60
C ARG A 121 9.32 -7.91 -19.88
N SER A 122 8.08 -8.03 -20.34
CA SER A 122 7.58 -7.31 -21.51
C SER A 122 7.26 -5.83 -21.25
N ASP A 123 7.14 -5.43 -19.98
CA ASP A 123 6.91 -4.04 -19.57
C ASP A 123 8.23 -3.39 -19.11
N ALA A 124 8.62 -2.27 -19.71
CA ALA A 124 9.91 -1.64 -19.44
C ALA A 124 10.03 -1.01 -18.04
N LEU A 125 8.92 -0.73 -17.37
CA LEU A 125 8.91 -0.19 -16.02
C LEU A 125 8.95 -1.31 -14.97
N CYS A 126 8.39 -2.48 -15.30
CA CYS A 126 8.39 -3.65 -14.42
C CYS A 126 9.71 -4.45 -14.51
N ARG A 127 10.27 -4.60 -15.71
CA ARG A 127 11.50 -5.34 -15.98
C ARG A 127 12.70 -4.81 -15.22
#